data_AF-Q98RJ2-F1
#
_entry.id   AF-Q98RJ2-F1
#
_cell.length_a   1.000
_cell.length_b   1.000
_cell.length_c   1.000
_cell.angle_alpha   90.00
_cell.angle_beta   90.00
_cell.angle_gamma   90.00
#
_symmetry.space_group_name_H-M   'P 1'
#
loop_
_entity.id
_entity.type
_entity.pdbx_description
1 polymer ?
#
loop_
_entity_poly.entity_id
_entity_poly.type
_entity_poly.pdbx_seq_one_letter_code
_entity_poly.pdbx_strand_id
1 'polypeptide(L)'
;MWKILANVDNPFYQKGLKKLFDVIPLWANIIFIIIFLSLSIFLFFWFFKKTKDTMKNYKKEQLEEYRNKYPKNKNISYEQTGMFIPPLVRIKTYWPIFVAIVFAFIGISWAVGSTISTL
;
A
#
# COMPACT_ATOMS: atom_id res chain seq x y z
N MET A 1 7.21 10.44 -29.75
CA MET A 1 6.85 11.59 -28.89
C MET A 1 5.43 11.34 -28.39
N TRP A 2 5.30 10.91 -27.14
CA TRP A 2 4.06 10.38 -26.56
C TRP A 2 2.99 11.49 -26.43
N LYS A 3 2.12 11.63 -27.44
CA LYS A 3 0.79 12.24 -27.24
C LYS A 3 -0.06 11.19 -26.54
N ILE A 4 -0.06 11.24 -25.21
CA ILE A 4 -0.94 10.40 -24.39
C ILE A 4 -2.38 10.78 -24.70
N LEU A 5 -3.11 9.79 -25.18
CA LEU A 5 -4.55 9.79 -25.42
C LEU A 5 -5.30 10.02 -24.11
N ALA A 6 -5.69 11.27 -23.83
CA ALA A 6 -6.68 11.57 -22.80
C ALA A 6 -7.54 12.78 -23.19
N ASN A 7 -7.98 12.87 -24.45
CA ASN A 7 -9.14 13.70 -24.76
C ASN A 7 -10.41 12.90 -24.44
N VAL A 8 -10.68 12.74 -23.15
CA VAL A 8 -12.00 12.32 -22.67
C VAL A 8 -12.81 13.61 -22.54
N ASP A 9 -13.34 14.09 -23.67
CA ASP A 9 -14.24 15.24 -23.75
C ASP A 9 -15.62 14.86 -23.20
N ASN A 10 -15.67 14.39 -21.95
CA ASN A 10 -16.92 14.15 -21.26
C ASN A 10 -17.26 15.41 -20.42
N PRO A 11 -18.18 16.27 -20.90
CA PRO A 11 -18.50 17.54 -20.24
C PRO A 11 -19.08 17.34 -18.84
N PHE A 12 -19.66 16.17 -18.56
CA PHE A 12 -20.18 15.84 -17.23
C PHE A 12 -19.07 15.64 -16.20
N TYR A 13 -17.94 15.05 -16.60
CA TYR A 13 -16.83 14.75 -15.70
C TYR A 13 -16.06 16.03 -15.32
N GLN A 14 -15.79 16.90 -16.30
CA GLN A 14 -15.12 18.18 -16.04
C GLN A 14 -15.96 19.12 -15.18
N LYS A 15 -17.28 19.18 -15.42
CA LYS A 15 -18.18 20.06 -14.66
C LYS A 15 -18.33 19.63 -13.18
N GLY A 16 -18.35 18.33 -12.92
CA GLY A 16 -18.38 17.77 -11.57
C GLY A 16 -17.08 17.99 -10.80
N LEU A 17 -15.93 17.74 -11.45
CA LEU A 17 -14.61 17.97 -10.87
C LEU A 17 -14.36 19.44 -10.58
N LYS A 18 -14.64 20.36 -11.53
CA LYS A 18 -14.50 21.80 -11.30
C LYS A 18 -15.32 22.26 -10.09
N LYS A 19 -16.58 21.80 -9.96
CA LYS A 19 -17.41 22.15 -8.79
C LYS A 19 -16.84 21.64 -7.45
N LEU A 20 -16.20 20.47 -7.41
CA LEU A 20 -15.61 19.93 -6.18
C LEU A 20 -14.30 20.64 -5.80
N PHE A 21 -13.45 20.93 -6.78
CA PHE A 21 -12.11 21.47 -6.55
C PHE A 21 -12.07 23.01 -6.56
N ASP A 22 -13.00 23.71 -7.20
CA ASP A 22 -13.10 25.19 -7.17
C ASP A 22 -13.58 25.72 -5.81
N VAL A 23 -14.35 24.91 -5.07
CA VAL A 23 -14.83 25.27 -3.72
C VAL A 23 -13.69 25.21 -2.70
N ILE A 24 -12.67 24.39 -2.96
CA ILE A 24 -11.53 24.18 -2.07
C ILE A 24 -10.37 25.04 -2.57
N PRO A 25 -9.86 26.00 -1.77
CA PRO A 25 -8.76 26.82 -2.22
C PRO A 25 -7.50 26.00 -2.50
N LEU A 26 -6.72 26.42 -3.51
CA LEU A 26 -5.56 25.68 -4.03
C LEU A 26 -4.59 25.21 -2.92
N TRP A 27 -4.30 26.07 -1.94
CA TRP A 27 -3.40 25.76 -0.83
C TRP A 27 -3.90 24.60 0.03
N ALA A 28 -5.21 24.47 0.25
CA ALA A 28 -5.79 23.36 0.99
C ALA A 28 -5.64 22.04 0.21
N ASN A 29 -5.84 22.04 -1.10
CA ASN A 29 -5.62 20.87 -1.95
C ASN A 29 -4.15 20.39 -1.90
N ILE A 30 -3.20 21.31 -1.97
CA ILE A 30 -1.77 21.00 -1.86
C ILE A 30 -1.46 20.37 -0.49
N ILE A 31 -2.01 20.93 0.60
CA ILE A 31 -1.83 20.37 1.94
C ILE A 31 -2.39 18.95 2.03
N PHE A 32 -3.58 18.69 1.50
CA PHE A 32 -4.16 17.34 1.48
C PHE A 32 -3.26 16.34 0.75
N ILE A 33 -2.74 16.71 -0.42
CA ILE A 33 -1.83 15.85 -1.19
C ILE A 33 -0.57 15.53 -0.38
N ILE A 34 0.05 16.55 0.22
CA ILE A 34 1.25 16.37 1.06
C ILE A 34 0.94 15.44 2.23
N ILE A 35 -0.17 15.66 2.95
CA ILE A 35 -0.56 14.82 4.10
C ILE A 35 -0.74 13.37 3.67
N PHE A 36 -1.50 13.09 2.61
CA PHE A 36 -1.78 11.72 2.17
C PHE A 36 -0.53 11.00 1.67
N LEU A 37 0.34 11.70 0.92
CA LEU A 37 1.60 11.11 0.44
C LEU A 37 2.59 10.90 1.58
N SER A 38 2.77 11.87 2.47
CA SER A 38 3.63 11.73 3.65
C SER A 38 3.15 10.60 4.56
N LEU A 39 1.84 10.49 4.79
CA LEU A 39 1.27 9.41 5.60
C LEU A 39 1.48 8.05 4.95
N SER A 40 1.29 7.93 3.64
CA SER A 40 1.58 6.71 2.88
C SER A 40 3.04 6.28 3.04
N ILE A 41 3.98 7.20 2.82
CA ILE A 41 5.42 6.92 2.96
C ILE A 41 5.75 6.49 4.38
N PHE A 42 5.27 7.24 5.38
CA PHE A 42 5.49 6.95 6.79
C PHE A 42 4.98 5.55 7.17
N LEU A 43 3.73 5.23 6.81
CA LEU A 43 3.13 3.93 7.07
C LEU A 43 3.90 2.81 6.36
N PHE A 44 4.28 3.02 5.10
CA PHE A 44 5.04 2.03 4.35
C PHE A 44 6.36 1.68 5.05
N PHE A 45 7.20 2.67 5.36
CA PHE A 45 8.51 2.40 5.98
C PHE A 45 8.40 1.85 7.40
N TRP A 46 7.49 2.40 8.22
CA TRP A 46 7.30 1.95 9.59
C TRP A 46 6.85 0.50 9.66
N PHE A 47 5.85 0.14 8.86
CA PHE A 47 5.30 -1.22 8.88
C PHE A 47 6.13 -2.21 8.08
N PHE A 48 6.87 -1.78 7.04
CA PHE A 48 7.70 -2.69 6.25
C PHE A 48 8.72 -3.45 7.13
N LYS A 49 9.40 -2.74 8.04
CA LYS A 49 10.33 -3.36 8.99
C LYS A 49 9.61 -4.35 9.91
N LYS A 50 8.49 -3.92 10.51
CA LYS A 50 7.70 -4.74 11.44
C LYS A 50 7.14 -6.00 10.78
N THR A 51 6.65 -5.89 9.55
CA THR A 51 6.13 -6.99 8.75
C THR A 51 7.21 -8.02 8.47
N LYS A 52 8.41 -7.57 8.08
CA LYS A 52 9.56 -8.46 7.82
C LYS A 52 9.97 -9.23 9.08
N ASP A 53 10.07 -8.54 10.22
CA ASP A 53 10.49 -9.17 11.48
C ASP A 53 9.42 -10.16 11.99
N THR A 54 8.14 -9.78 11.94
CA THR A 54 7.03 -10.66 12.36
C THR A 54 6.99 -11.93 11.51
N MET A 55 7.15 -11.81 10.19
CA MET A 55 7.13 -12.97 9.30
C MET A 55 8.34 -13.89 9.52
N LYS A 56 9.51 -13.31 9.78
CA LYS A 56 10.71 -14.08 10.11
C LYS A 56 10.54 -14.86 11.41
N ASN A 57 9.98 -14.24 12.44
CA ASN A 57 9.72 -14.88 13.73
C ASN A 57 8.68 -16.00 13.60
N TYR A 58 7.59 -15.76 12.87
CA TYR A 58 6.57 -16.77 12.62
C TYR A 58 7.13 -18.02 11.92
N LYS A 59 7.95 -17.83 10.88
CA LYS A 59 8.64 -18.95 10.22
C LYS A 59 9.57 -19.71 11.17
N LYS A 60 10.27 -18.98 12.05
CA LYS A 60 11.20 -19.58 13.02
C LYS A 60 10.46 -20.45 14.04
N GLU A 61 9.37 -19.94 14.60
CA GLU A 61 8.51 -20.66 15.55
C GLU A 61 7.93 -21.93 14.93
N GLN A 62 7.39 -21.85 13.71
CA GLN A 62 6.91 -23.03 12.99
C GLN A 62 8.01 -24.07 12.74
N LEU A 63 9.21 -23.61 12.38
CA LEU A 63 10.35 -24.50 12.15
C LEU A 63 10.84 -25.18 13.43
N GLU A 64 10.78 -24.47 14.56
CA GLU A 64 11.12 -25.01 15.87
C GLU A 64 10.13 -26.09 16.30
N GLU A 65 8.83 -25.84 16.16
CA GLU A 65 7.79 -26.86 16.39
C GLU A 65 7.97 -28.09 15.48
N TYR A 66 8.29 -27.87 14.21
CA TYR A 66 8.56 -28.94 13.26
C TYR A 66 9.76 -29.81 13.69
N ARG A 67 10.85 -29.17 14.14
CA ARG A 67 12.05 -29.86 14.64
C ARG A 67 11.78 -30.66 15.91
N ASN A 68 10.92 -30.16 16.78
CA ASN A 68 10.50 -30.86 18.00
C ASN A 68 9.68 -32.12 17.67
N LYS A 69 8.83 -32.06 16.64
CA LYS A 69 8.05 -33.22 16.17
C LYS A 69 8.88 -34.21 15.35
N TYR A 70 9.88 -33.75 14.60
CA TYR A 70 10.72 -34.56 13.72
C TYR A 70 12.22 -34.36 14.03
N PRO A 71 12.74 -34.96 15.12
CA PRO A 71 14.09 -34.70 15.60
C PRO A 71 15.21 -35.18 14.68
N LYS A 72 14.91 -36.00 13.66
CA LYS A 72 15.86 -36.41 12.61
C LYS A 72 16.18 -35.26 11.62
N ASN A 73 15.38 -34.19 11.63
CA ASN A 73 15.35 -33.14 10.62
C ASN A 73 15.81 -31.77 11.18
N LYS A 74 16.90 -31.74 11.97
CA LYS A 74 17.34 -30.52 12.69
C LYS A 74 17.92 -29.42 11.80
N ASN A 75 18.52 -29.77 10.66
CA ASN A 75 19.21 -28.81 9.78
C ASN A 75 18.39 -28.37 8.54
N ILE A 76 17.08 -28.65 8.54
CA ILE A 76 16.22 -28.30 7.41
C ILE A 76 15.82 -26.82 7.51
N SER A 77 15.82 -26.11 6.37
CA SER A 77 15.31 -24.74 6.26
C SER A 77 13.78 -24.73 6.13
N TYR A 78 13.14 -23.62 6.49
CA TYR A 78 11.68 -23.49 6.41
C TYR A 78 11.15 -23.82 5.00
N GLU A 79 11.84 -23.32 3.98
CA GLU A 79 11.47 -23.49 2.57
C GLU A 79 11.52 -24.97 2.12
N GLN A 80 12.36 -25.80 2.75
CA GLN A 80 12.50 -27.21 2.46
C GLN A 80 11.45 -28.09 3.17
N THR A 81 10.79 -27.57 4.21
CA THR A 81 9.78 -28.33 4.97
C THR A 81 8.42 -28.44 4.27
N GLY A 82 8.19 -27.67 3.21
CA GLY A 82 6.87 -27.58 2.56
C GLY A 82 5.80 -26.92 3.42
N MET A 83 6.16 -26.36 4.58
CA MET A 83 5.23 -25.61 5.42
C MET A 83 4.79 -24.32 4.73
N PHE A 84 3.50 -23.99 4.86
CA PHE A 84 2.92 -22.78 4.31
C PHE A 84 2.53 -21.82 5.42
N ILE A 85 2.65 -20.52 5.13
CA ILE A 85 2.15 -19.48 6.01
C ILE A 85 0.63 -19.37 5.79
N PRO A 86 -0.19 -19.50 6.84
CA PRO A 86 -1.63 -19.37 6.72
C PRO A 86 -2.04 -18.03 6.07
N PRO A 87 -3.09 -18.01 5.22
CA PRO A 87 -3.57 -16.78 4.58
C PRO A 87 -3.90 -15.66 5.58
N LEU A 88 -4.53 -16.00 6.71
CA LEU A 88 -4.90 -15.03 7.76
C LEU A 88 -3.68 -14.33 8.37
N VAL A 89 -2.57 -15.06 8.56
CA VAL A 89 -1.32 -14.48 9.07
C VAL A 89 -0.77 -13.50 8.05
N ARG A 90 -0.69 -13.90 6.76
CA ARG A 90 -0.25 -13.00 5.68
C ARG A 90 -1.10 -11.72 5.63
N ILE A 91 -2.42 -11.83 5.62
CA ILE A 91 -3.31 -10.65 5.59
C ILE A 91 -3.04 -9.76 6.81
N LYS A 92 -2.98 -10.33 8.01
CA LYS A 92 -2.71 -9.56 9.25
C LYS A 92 -1.31 -8.93 9.27
N THR A 93 -0.32 -9.51 8.60
CA THR A 93 1.03 -8.95 8.53
C THR A 93 1.16 -7.89 7.42
N TYR A 94 0.47 -8.04 6.30
CA TYR A 94 0.60 -7.18 5.11
C TYR A 94 -0.49 -6.10 4.98
N TRP A 95 -1.59 -6.15 5.75
CA TRP A 95 -2.65 -5.12 5.70
C TRP A 95 -2.15 -3.68 5.83
N PRO A 96 -1.13 -3.34 6.66
CA PRO A 96 -0.71 -1.95 6.80
C PRO A 96 -0.04 -1.43 5.52
N ILE A 97 0.68 -2.31 4.80
CA ILE A 97 1.31 -1.99 3.51
C ILE A 97 0.23 -1.76 2.46
N PHE A 98 -0.83 -2.58 2.46
CA PHE A 98 -1.98 -2.37 1.59
C PHE A 98 -2.64 -1.01 1.86
N VAL A 99 -2.83 -0.63 3.14
CA VAL A 99 -3.37 0.67 3.51
C VAL A 99 -2.47 1.82 3.07
N ALA A 100 -1.14 1.68 3.18
CA ALA A 100 -0.21 2.68 2.66
C ALA A 100 -0.38 2.88 1.15
N ILE A 101 -0.49 1.79 0.39
CA ILE A 101 -0.74 1.85 -1.06
C ILE A 101 -2.06 2.55 -1.38
N VAL A 102 -3.14 2.25 -0.65
CA VAL A 102 -4.43 2.93 -0.83
C VAL A 102 -4.31 4.45 -0.59
N PHE A 103 -3.58 4.87 0.45
CA PHE A 103 -3.34 6.31 0.67
C PHE A 103 -2.50 6.96 -0.43
N ALA A 104 -1.53 6.26 -1.00
CA ALA A 104 -0.79 6.75 -2.17
C ALA A 104 -1.73 6.98 -3.37
N PHE A 105 -2.61 6.01 -3.67
CA PHE A 105 -3.59 6.13 -4.75
C PHE A 105 -4.56 7.30 -4.54
N ILE A 106 -5.03 7.50 -3.31
CA ILE A 106 -5.89 8.63 -2.96
C ILE A 106 -5.15 9.95 -3.20
N GLY A 107 -3.91 10.09 -2.71
CA GLY A 107 -3.10 11.29 -2.89
C GLY A 107 -2.81 11.60 -4.36
N ILE A 108 -2.47 10.60 -5.17
CA ILE A 108 -2.23 10.76 -6.61
C ILE A 108 -3.53 11.13 -7.34
N SER A 109 -4.64 10.46 -7.04
CA SER A 109 -5.93 10.75 -7.67
C SER A 109 -6.39 12.17 -7.36
N TRP A 110 -6.15 12.63 -6.13
CA TRP A 110 -6.44 14.01 -5.72
C TRP A 110 -5.56 15.01 -6.49
N ALA A 111 -4.27 14.75 -6.62
CA ALA A 111 -3.34 15.60 -7.36
C ALA A 111 -3.70 15.73 -8.85
N VAL A 112 -4.11 14.63 -9.49
CA VAL A 112 -4.58 14.63 -10.87
C VAL A 112 -5.90 15.41 -10.99
N GLY A 113 -6.85 15.16 -10.09
CA GLY A 113 -8.13 15.87 -10.05
C GLY A 113 -7.96 17.39 -9.91
N SER A 114 -7.10 17.83 -8.99
CA SER A 114 -6.80 19.25 -8.78
C SER A 114 -6.07 19.89 -9.96
N THR A 115 -5.22 19.13 -10.66
CA THR A 115 -4.51 19.65 -11.84
C THR A 115 -5.48 19.88 -13.00
N ILE A 116 -6.39 18.93 -13.24
CA ILE A 116 -7.40 19.01 -14.30
C ILE A 116 -8.41 20.13 -14.04
N SER A 117 -8.78 20.38 -12.77
CA SER A 117 -9.72 21.46 -12.46
C SER A 117 -9.13 22.86 -12.66
N THR A 118 -7.82 23.00 -12.49
CA THR A 118 -7.11 24.30 -12.56
C THR A 118 -6.73 24.68 -14.01
N LEU A 119 -6.67 23.72 -14.94
CA LEU A 119 -6.51 23.92 -16.38
C LEU A 119 -7.84 24.29 -17.08
#